data_AF-A0A6N2LZL9-F1
#
_entry.id   AF-A0A6N2LZL9-F1
#
_cell.length_a   1.000
_cell.length_b   1.000
_cell.length_c   1.000
_cell.angle_alpha   90.00
_cell.angle_beta   90.00
_cell.angle_gamma   90.00
#
_symmetry.space_group_name_H-M   'P 1'
#
loop_
_entity.id
_entity.type
_entity.pdbx_description
1 polymer ?
#
loop_
_entity_poly.entity_id
_entity_poly.type
_entity_poly.pdbx_seq_one_letter_code
_entity_poly.pdbx_strand_id
1 'polypeptide(L)'
;MEDSQSTSSLKIFSLRIVSIDHYMSPPIPGVDVCYSSFQGGRVNEVPVIRVYGSTPAGQKTCLHVHRAFPYLYVPCSDIPINGNPEGDAYTHAISLALEKALKEMQVQKDSMCMAVVL
;
A
#
# COMPACT_ATOMS: atom_id res chain seq x y z
N MET A 1 19.63 -46.08 -12.98
CA MET A 1 18.47 -45.22 -13.30
C MET A 1 18.70 -43.94 -12.53
N GLU A 2 19.22 -42.94 -13.24
CA GLU A 2 19.50 -41.60 -12.71
C GLU A 2 18.20 -40.79 -12.78
N ASP A 3 17.62 -40.46 -11.62
CA ASP A 3 16.65 -39.38 -11.55
C ASP A 3 17.42 -38.08 -11.33
N SER A 4 17.83 -37.48 -12.45
CA SER A 4 18.38 -36.12 -12.48
C SER A 4 17.27 -35.11 -12.17
N GLN A 5 17.05 -34.85 -10.87
CA GLN A 5 16.17 -33.77 -10.43
C GLN A 5 16.84 -32.43 -10.72
N SER A 6 16.63 -31.89 -11.92
CA SER A 6 16.97 -30.50 -12.26
C SER A 6 16.00 -29.57 -11.54
N THR A 7 16.20 -29.38 -10.23
CA THR A 7 15.68 -28.21 -9.56
C THR A 7 16.43 -27.03 -10.18
N SER A 8 15.81 -26.35 -11.15
CA SER A 8 16.26 -25.02 -11.54
C SER A 8 16.20 -24.20 -10.27
N SER A 9 17.35 -24.03 -9.61
CA SER A 9 17.45 -23.26 -8.38
C SER A 9 16.92 -21.88 -8.71
N LEU A 10 15.68 -21.60 -8.28
CA LEU A 10 15.13 -20.28 -8.41
C LEU A 10 16.09 -19.38 -7.65
N LYS A 11 16.76 -18.47 -8.37
CA LYS A 11 17.66 -17.50 -7.77
C LYS A 11 16.81 -16.52 -6.98
N ILE A 12 16.53 -16.88 -5.73
CA ILE A 12 15.77 -16.03 -4.81
C ILE A 12 16.70 -14.90 -4.37
N PHE A 13 16.27 -13.67 -4.62
CA PHE A 13 16.88 -12.51 -4.00
C PHE A 13 16.55 -12.53 -2.50
N SER A 14 17.57 -12.49 -1.64
CA SER A 14 17.40 -12.51 -0.19
C SER A 14 18.22 -11.40 0.47
N LEU A 15 17.68 -10.88 1.56
CA LEU A 15 18.23 -9.77 2.31
C LEU A 15 17.93 -9.95 3.80
N ARG A 16 18.94 -9.75 4.66
CA ARG A 16 18.76 -9.61 6.10
C ARG A 16 18.34 -8.19 6.42
N ILE A 17 17.17 -8.03 7.03
CA ILE A 17 16.63 -6.73 7.45
C ILE A 17 17.45 -6.20 8.64
N VAL A 18 17.90 -4.95 8.52
CA VAL A 18 18.57 -4.19 9.58
C VAL A 18 17.69 -3.05 10.07
N SER A 19 17.06 -2.31 9.15
CA SER A 19 16.15 -1.22 9.47
C SER A 19 15.08 -1.11 8.39
N ILE A 20 13.90 -0.63 8.78
CA ILE A 20 12.78 -0.32 7.88
C ILE A 20 12.30 1.09 8.18
N ASP A 21 12.11 1.89 7.14
CA ASP A 21 11.40 3.15 7.23
C ASP A 21 10.42 3.30 6.05
N HIS A 22 9.70 4.43 6.00
CA HIS A 22 8.85 4.77 4.88
C HIS A 22 9.00 6.24 4.52
N TYR A 23 8.67 6.57 3.27
CA TYR A 23 8.51 7.95 2.81
C TYR A 23 7.36 8.04 1.80
N MET A 24 6.83 9.25 1.62
CA MET A 24 5.82 9.53 0.60
C MET A 24 6.50 10.02 -0.68
N SER A 25 6.04 9.55 -1.84
CA SER A 25 6.55 10.01 -3.14
C SER A 25 5.51 9.94 -4.24
N PRO A 26 5.67 10.69 -5.34
CA PRO A 26 4.79 10.58 -6.49
C PRO A 26 4.77 9.16 -7.06
N PRO A 27 3.58 8.63 -7.44
CA PRO A 27 3.46 7.26 -7.91
C PRO A 27 4.17 7.04 -9.25
N ILE A 28 4.85 5.91 -9.39
CA ILE A 28 5.56 5.50 -10.60
C ILE A 28 4.61 4.69 -11.51
N PRO A 29 4.36 5.12 -12.77
CA PRO A 29 3.52 4.37 -13.69
C PRO A 29 4.02 2.94 -13.92
N GLY A 30 3.10 1.97 -13.83
CA GLY A 30 3.41 0.54 -13.95
C GLY A 30 3.89 -0.14 -12.65
N VAL A 31 4.34 0.64 -11.67
CA VAL A 31 4.82 0.14 -10.36
C VAL A 31 3.88 0.50 -9.22
N ASP A 32 3.19 1.64 -9.28
CA ASP A 32 2.29 2.13 -8.24
C ASP A 32 0.85 2.29 -8.72
N VAL A 33 -0.05 2.61 -7.77
CA VAL A 33 -1.43 3.02 -8.05
C VAL A 33 -1.41 4.52 -8.35
N CYS A 34 -1.63 4.90 -9.61
CA CYS A 34 -1.61 6.30 -10.04
C CYS A 34 -3.00 6.95 -10.08
N TYR A 35 -4.07 6.16 -9.97
CA TYR A 35 -5.46 6.63 -10.04
C TYR A 35 -6.27 5.89 -8.99
N SER A 36 -7.10 6.62 -8.25
CA SER A 36 -8.03 6.06 -7.26
C SER A 36 -9.44 6.11 -7.82
N SER A 37 -10.08 4.93 -7.95
CA SER A 37 -11.51 4.78 -8.23
C SER A 37 -12.36 5.47 -7.18
N PHE A 38 -11.91 5.45 -5.93
CA PHE A 38 -12.62 6.00 -4.79
C PHE A 38 -12.73 7.52 -4.81
N GLN A 39 -11.63 8.19 -5.12
CA GLN A 39 -11.55 9.65 -5.17
C GLN A 39 -11.84 10.20 -6.58
N GLY A 40 -11.98 9.32 -7.59
CA GLY A 40 -12.19 9.71 -8.98
C GLY A 40 -11.04 10.52 -9.58
N GLY A 41 -9.84 10.40 -9.01
CA GLY A 41 -8.73 11.34 -9.23
C GLY A 41 -7.35 10.71 -9.27
N ARG A 42 -6.36 11.52 -9.66
CA ARG A 42 -4.95 11.13 -9.66
C ARG A 42 -4.44 11.06 -8.22
N VAL A 43 -3.70 10.01 -7.92
CA VAL A 43 -2.97 9.89 -6.65
C VAL A 43 -1.72 10.76 -6.72
N ASN A 44 -1.56 11.68 -5.76
CA ASN A 44 -0.41 12.59 -5.72
C ASN A 44 0.80 11.96 -5.04
N GLU A 45 0.58 11.16 -3.98
CA GLU A 45 1.63 10.52 -3.20
C GLU A 45 1.24 9.09 -2.82
N VAL A 46 2.22 8.20 -2.80
CA VAL A 46 2.09 6.81 -2.33
C VAL A 46 3.15 6.50 -1.28
N PRO A 47 2.84 5.64 -0.28
CA PRO A 47 3.84 5.19 0.67
C PRO A 47 4.80 4.20 0.00
N VAL A 48 6.09 4.46 0.14
CA VAL A 48 7.16 3.53 -0.26
C VAL A 48 7.92 3.11 0.98
N ILE A 49 7.97 1.79 1.21
CA ILE A 49 8.71 1.22 2.34
C ILE A 49 10.14 0.98 1.89
N ARG A 50 11.12 1.46 2.67
CA ARG A 50 12.53 1.16 2.43
C ARG A 50 13.03 0.15 3.44
N VAL A 51 13.63 -0.92 2.95
CA VAL A 51 14.25 -1.97 3.75
C VAL A 51 15.76 -1.89 3.55
N TYR A 52 16.48 -1.56 4.63
CA TYR A 52 17.93 -1.54 4.64
C TYR A 52 18.46 -2.86 5.19
N GLY A 53 19.48 -3.40 4.53
CA GLY A 53 20.02 -4.69 4.91
C GLY A 53 21.25 -5.10 4.15
N SER A 54 21.61 -6.38 4.31
CA SER A 54 22.68 -7.00 3.54
C SER A 54 22.21 -8.29 2.87
N THR A 55 22.67 -8.55 1.66
CA THR A 55 22.53 -9.86 1.00
C THR A 55 23.36 -10.93 1.74
N PRO A 56 23.15 -12.24 1.47
CA PRO A 56 24.02 -13.29 2.01
C PRO A 56 25.51 -13.12 1.67
N ALA A 57 25.82 -12.45 0.56
CA ALA A 57 27.18 -12.12 0.15
C ALA A 57 27.73 -10.83 0.80
N GLY A 58 26.98 -10.21 1.72
CA GLY A 58 27.41 -9.06 2.52
C GLY A 58 27.21 -7.69 1.86
N GLN A 59 26.61 -7.61 0.68
CA GLN A 59 26.38 -6.33 0.01
C GLN A 59 25.29 -5.53 0.70
N LYS A 60 25.59 -4.29 1.09
CA LYS A 60 24.61 -3.33 1.61
C LYS A 60 23.58 -3.03 0.53
N THR A 61 22.31 -3.07 0.89
CA THR A 61 21.20 -2.88 -0.03
C THR A 61 20.11 -2.00 0.61
N CYS A 62 19.48 -1.16 -0.20
CA CYS A 62 18.23 -0.49 0.11
C CYS A 62 17.17 -1.00 -0.88
N LEU A 63 16.14 -1.69 -0.39
CA LEU A 63 15.04 -2.22 -1.19
C LEU A 63 13.81 -1.33 -1.03
N HIS A 64 13.19 -0.94 -2.14
CA HIS A 64 11.95 -0.17 -2.14
C HIS A 64 10.76 -1.10 -2.41
N VAL A 65 9.81 -1.14 -1.49
CA VAL A 65 8.57 -1.90 -1.61
C VAL A 65 7.43 -0.93 -1.91
N HIS A 66 6.80 -1.16 -3.05
CA HIS A 66 5.70 -0.38 -3.59
C HIS A 66 4.37 -1.12 -3.38
N ARG A 67 3.25 -0.40 -3.45
CA ARG A 67 1.86 -0.93 -3.30
C ARG A 67 1.53 -1.55 -1.93
N ALA A 68 2.27 -1.21 -0.88
CA ALA A 68 1.94 -1.60 0.49
C ALA A 68 1.18 -0.46 1.18
N PHE A 69 -0.16 -0.46 1.05
CA PHE A 69 -1.03 0.57 1.63
C PHE A 69 -1.54 0.16 3.02
N PRO A 70 -1.51 1.07 4.02
CA PRO A 70 -2.08 0.82 5.32
C PRO A 70 -3.62 0.74 5.23
N TYR A 71 -4.22 -0.17 5.99
CA TYR A 71 -5.67 -0.34 6.07
C TYR A 71 -6.11 -0.62 7.50
N LEU A 72 -7.39 -0.34 7.79
CA LEU A 72 -8.05 -0.66 9.05
C LEU A 72 -9.44 -1.23 8.76
N TYR A 73 -9.97 -2.00 9.72
CA TYR A 73 -11.33 -2.51 9.67
C TYR A 73 -12.23 -1.70 10.61
N VAL A 74 -13.43 -1.35 10.15
CA VAL A 74 -14.46 -0.70 10.97
C VAL A 74 -15.67 -1.62 11.06
N PRO A 75 -16.18 -1.92 12.28
CA PRO A 75 -17.43 -2.64 12.43
C PRO A 75 -18.57 -1.93 11.72
N CYS A 76 -19.29 -2.67 10.88
CA CYS A 76 -20.34 -2.16 10.00
C CYS A 76 -21.64 -2.91 10.30
N SER A 77 -22.24 -2.62 11.45
CA SER A 77 -23.42 -3.33 11.97
C SER A 77 -24.68 -3.11 11.13
N ASP A 78 -24.77 -1.97 10.46
CA ASP A 78 -26.02 -1.45 9.87
C ASP A 78 -26.01 -1.41 8.34
N ILE A 79 -24.97 -1.97 7.68
CA ILE A 79 -24.81 -1.89 6.22
C ILE A 79 -25.19 -3.21 5.59
N PRO A 80 -26.22 -3.25 4.72
CA PRO A 80 -26.53 -4.45 3.96
C PRO A 80 -25.36 -4.78 3.04
N ILE A 81 -24.65 -5.89 3.29
CA ILE A 81 -23.53 -6.40 2.46
C ILE A 81 -24.06 -7.09 1.19
N ASN A 82 -25.27 -6.75 0.76
CA ASN A 82 -25.82 -7.26 -0.48
C ASN A 82 -25.29 -6.35 -1.58
N GLY A 83 -24.50 -6.90 -2.52
CA GLY A 83 -23.84 -6.19 -3.63
C GLY A 83 -24.81 -5.55 -4.63
N ASN A 84 -25.70 -4.70 -4.14
CA ASN A 84 -26.59 -3.83 -4.88
C ASN A 84 -25.85 -2.50 -5.14
N PRO A 85 -26.32 -1.67 -6.09
CA PRO A 85 -25.76 -0.33 -6.33
C PRO A 85 -25.86 0.65 -5.14
N GLU A 86 -26.52 0.29 -4.02
CA GLU A 86 -26.55 1.10 -2.79
C GLU A 86 -25.27 0.90 -1.94
N GLY A 87 -24.58 -0.24 -2.07
CA GLY A 87 -23.30 -0.50 -1.37
C GLY A 87 -22.18 0.46 -1.78
N ASP A 88 -22.13 0.82 -3.07
CA ASP A 88 -21.16 1.80 -3.60
C ASP A 88 -21.43 3.20 -3.05
N ALA A 89 -22.70 3.59 -2.92
CA ALA A 89 -23.09 4.87 -2.34
C ALA A 89 -22.66 5.00 -0.87
N TYR A 90 -22.79 3.93 -0.09
CA TYR A 90 -22.37 3.91 1.30
C TYR A 90 -20.84 4.00 1.45
N THR A 91 -20.12 3.26 0.61
CA THR A 91 -18.64 3.26 0.61
C THR A 91 -18.12 4.66 0.27
N HIS A 92 -18.70 5.33 -0.73
CA HIS A 92 -18.39 6.71 -1.06
C HIS A 92 -18.74 7.71 0.06
N ALA A 93 -19.87 7.53 0.75
CA ALA A 93 -20.24 8.39 1.88
C ALA A 93 -19.24 8.29 3.04
N ILE A 94 -18.78 7.07 3.37
CA ILE A 94 -17.72 6.87 4.35
C ILE A 94 -16.42 7.52 3.89
N SER A 95 -16.04 7.33 2.62
CA SER A 95 -14.85 7.98 2.03
C SER A 95 -14.81 9.47 2.34
N LEU A 96 -15.89 10.15 1.99
CA LEU A 96 -16.00 11.59 2.04
C LEU A 96 -15.99 12.08 3.49
N ALA A 97 -16.68 11.38 4.39
CA ALA A 97 -16.68 11.67 5.81
C ALA A 97 -15.27 11.53 6.41
N LEU A 98 -14.56 10.45 6.05
CA LEU A 98 -13.21 10.19 6.53
C LEU A 98 -12.22 11.21 5.98
N GLU A 99 -12.26 11.51 4.68
CA GLU A 99 -11.39 12.51 4.04
C GLU A 99 -11.60 13.89 4.66
N LYS A 100 -12.86 14.28 4.88
CA LYS A 100 -13.20 15.53 5.56
C LYS A 100 -12.64 15.57 6.99
N ALA A 101 -12.87 14.52 7.78
CA ALA A 101 -12.39 14.44 9.15
C ALA A 101 -10.85 14.49 9.22
N LEU A 102 -10.16 13.75 8.34
CA LEU A 102 -8.70 13.77 8.25
C LEU A 102 -8.18 15.16 7.88
N LYS A 103 -8.81 15.85 6.92
CA LYS A 103 -8.44 17.21 6.53
C LYS A 103 -8.62 18.22 7.67
N GLU A 104 -9.68 18.06 8.46
CA GLU A 104 -9.92 18.89 9.66
C GLU A 104 -8.87 18.61 10.76
N MET A 105 -8.45 17.35 10.92
CA MET A 105 -7.38 16.97 11.86
C MET A 105 -5.98 17.41 11.40
N GLN A 106 -5.72 17.47 10.09
CA GLN A 106 -4.43 17.86 9.51
C GLN A 106 -4.08 19.36 9.61
N VAL A 107 -4.98 20.21 10.13
CA VAL A 107 -4.62 21.57 10.56
C VAL A 107 -3.59 21.54 11.71
N GLN A 108 -3.37 20.37 12.33
CA GLN A 108 -2.37 20.14 13.37
C GLN A 108 -1.45 18.94 13.03
N LYS A 109 -0.43 19.19 12.22
CA LYS A 109 0.71 18.33 11.80
C LYS A 109 0.64 17.75 10.38
N ASP A 110 1.52 18.30 9.56
CA ASP A 110 2.23 17.74 8.40
C ASP A 110 1.79 16.33 7.94
N SER A 111 1.02 16.34 6.85
CA SER A 111 1.00 15.36 5.76
C SER A 111 1.09 13.88 6.14
N MET A 112 -0.04 13.32 6.58
CA MET A 112 -0.31 11.89 6.43
C MET A 112 -1.57 11.72 5.59
N CYS A 113 -1.42 11.76 4.26
CA CYS A 113 -2.47 11.29 3.36
C CYS A 113 -2.56 9.76 3.54
N MET A 114 -3.42 9.33 4.46
CA MET A 114 -3.80 7.94 4.59
C MET A 114 -4.64 7.62 3.34
N ALA A 115 -4.00 7.02 2.36
CA ALA A 115 -4.66 6.64 1.12
C ALA A 115 -5.64 5.51 1.45
N VAL A 116 -6.92 5.85 1.62
CA VAL A 116 -8.00 4.87 1.50
C VAL A 116 -8.09 4.53 0.02
N VAL A 117 -7.21 3.65 -0.42
CA VAL A 117 -7.23 3.08 -1.76
C VAL A 117 -8.09 1.83 -1.70
N LEU A 118 -9.37 2.00 -2.03
CA LEU A 118 -10.22 0.96 -2.60
C LEU A 118 -10.87 1.51 -3.87
#